data_AF-A0A6B3GM18-F1
#
_entry.id   AF-A0A6B3GM18-F1
#
_cell.length_a   1.000
_cell.length_b   1.000
_cell.length_c   1.000
_cell.angle_alpha   90.00
_cell.angle_beta   90.00
_cell.angle_gamma   90.00
#
_symmetry.space_group_name_H-M   'P 1'
#
loop_
_entity.id
_entity.type
_entity.pdbx_description
1 polymer ?
#
loop_
_entity_poly.entity_id
_entity_poly.type
_entity_poly.pdbx_seq_one_letter_code
_entity_poly.pdbx_strand_id
1 'polypeptide(L)'
;VMPARLRHRVDALNVTAVERTGGPPRPQADPRVLLALSDAVRAQEVLRFDYSPAYAPATDDAPPLVRRVEPHRLVTWGGRWYLVAWDLEREDWRTFRADRIAPRTPTGPRFTAREVPGGDVAAFVAARFQGFDAPGAWPCRGEVLLDAPASAVAGHIRDGIVEEHGPDRCRVVLGAWSWPGLAAE
;
A
#
# COMPACT_ATOMS: atom_id res chain seq x y z
N VAL A 1 -6.47 15.51 38.02
CA VAL A 1 -7.81 15.32 37.43
C VAL A 1 -7.80 15.95 36.04
N MET A 2 -7.86 15.15 34.97
CA MET A 2 -7.70 15.60 33.57
C MET A 2 -9.04 15.63 32.79
N PRO A 3 -9.24 16.58 31.85
CA PRO A 3 -10.56 16.98 31.35
C PRO A 3 -11.19 16.06 30.29
N ALA A 4 -12.52 15.97 30.31
CA ALA A 4 -13.35 15.02 29.56
C ALA A 4 -13.32 15.11 28.02
N ARG A 5 -12.68 16.13 27.43
CA ARG A 5 -12.65 16.32 25.97
C ARG A 5 -11.58 15.47 25.28
N LEU A 6 -10.63 14.91 26.04
CA LEU A 6 -9.64 13.95 25.54
C LEU A 6 -10.11 12.48 25.63
N ARG A 7 -11.21 12.19 26.35
CA ARG A 7 -11.71 10.81 26.51
C ARG A 7 -12.39 10.26 25.25
N HIS A 8 -13.01 11.09 24.42
CA HIS A 8 -13.75 10.62 23.25
C HIS A 8 -12.92 10.35 21.97
N ARG A 9 -11.59 10.52 21.98
CA ARG A 9 -10.71 10.21 20.81
C ARG A 9 -9.84 8.97 20.99
N VAL A 10 -9.95 8.26 22.12
CA VAL A 10 -9.08 7.11 22.45
C VAL A 10 -9.86 5.80 22.65
N ASP A 11 -11.18 5.82 22.76
CA ASP A 11 -11.98 4.61 23.07
C ASP A 11 -12.48 3.81 21.84
N ALA A 12 -12.04 4.12 20.61
CA ALA A 12 -12.47 3.41 19.40
C ALA A 12 -11.47 2.37 18.87
N LEU A 13 -10.41 2.06 19.61
CA LEU A 13 -9.41 1.05 19.25
C LEU A 13 -9.28 0.01 20.37
N ASN A 14 -10.39 -0.60 20.75
CA ASN A 14 -10.34 -2.01 21.14
C ASN A 14 -10.06 -2.81 19.87
N VAL A 15 -8.81 -2.77 19.41
CA VAL A 15 -8.27 -3.76 18.49
C VAL A 15 -8.27 -5.04 19.29
N THR A 16 -9.40 -5.77 19.21
CA THR A 16 -9.41 -7.19 19.50
C THR A 16 -8.52 -7.79 18.42
N ALA A 17 -7.22 -7.79 18.68
CA ALA A 17 -6.25 -8.48 17.87
C ALA A 17 -6.64 -9.95 17.98
N VAL A 18 -7.41 -10.43 17.00
CA VAL A 18 -7.54 -11.86 16.77
C VAL A 18 -6.16 -12.30 16.31
N GLU A 19 -5.33 -12.69 17.28
CA GLU A 19 -4.08 -13.39 17.03
C GLU A 19 -4.43 -14.59 16.15
N ARG A 20 -3.91 -14.59 14.93
CA ARG A 20 -3.95 -15.77 14.08
C ARG A 20 -3.07 -16.82 14.71
N THR A 21 -3.68 -17.87 15.25
CA THR A 21 -3.01 -19.15 15.47
C THR A 21 -2.38 -19.63 14.16
N GLY A 22 -1.05 -19.68 14.11
CA GLY A 22 -0.33 -20.53 13.14
C GLY A 22 0.71 -19.89 12.20
N GLY A 23 1.18 -18.66 12.43
CA GLY A 23 2.33 -18.14 11.66
C GLY A 23 3.10 -17.06 12.42
N PRO A 24 4.43 -16.93 12.22
CA PRO A 24 5.21 -15.91 12.90
C PRO A 24 4.66 -14.52 12.57
N PRO A 25 4.66 -13.58 13.53
CA PRO A 25 4.18 -12.22 13.32
C PRO A 25 4.91 -11.60 12.13
N ARG A 26 4.15 -11.28 11.07
CA ARG A 26 4.70 -10.60 9.90
C ARG A 26 4.93 -9.14 10.28
N PRO A 27 6.08 -8.53 9.94
CA PRO A 27 6.28 -7.10 10.14
C PRO A 27 5.15 -6.35 9.41
N GLN A 28 4.24 -5.77 10.17
CA GLN A 28 3.22 -4.87 9.63
C GLN A 28 3.81 -3.46 9.56
N ALA A 29 3.46 -2.71 8.53
CA ALA A 29 3.83 -1.31 8.43
C ALA A 29 3.24 -0.55 9.64
N ASP A 30 4.03 0.34 10.24
CA ASP A 30 3.56 1.19 11.34
C ASP A 30 2.33 2.01 10.86
N PRO A 31 1.20 2.00 11.59
CA PRO A 31 0.03 2.79 11.24
C PRO A 31 0.33 4.27 10.97
N ARG A 32 1.30 4.87 11.68
CA ARG A 32 1.73 6.25 11.44
C ARG A 32 2.39 6.44 10.08
N VAL A 33 3.15 5.45 9.62
CA VAL A 33 3.73 5.46 8.29
C VAL A 33 2.62 5.36 7.26
N LEU A 34 1.67 4.45 7.42
CA LEU A 34 0.54 4.32 6.50
C LEU A 34 -0.24 5.63 6.38
N LEU A 35 -0.58 6.28 7.50
CA LEU A 35 -1.24 7.58 7.50
C LEU A 35 -0.42 8.65 6.75
N ALA A 36 0.89 8.75 7.00
CA ALA A 36 1.75 9.71 6.31
C ALA A 36 1.82 9.45 4.80
N LEU A 37 1.79 8.19 4.37
CA LEU A 37 1.76 7.84 2.95
C LEU A 37 0.42 8.18 2.31
N SER A 38 -0.70 7.85 2.98
CA SER A 38 -2.05 8.16 2.51
C SER A 38 -2.28 9.66 2.40
N ASP A 39 -1.77 10.44 3.35
CA ASP A 39 -1.80 11.90 3.31
C ASP A 39 -1.01 12.45 2.12
N ALA A 40 0.20 11.95 1.86
CA ALA A 40 1.02 12.38 0.73
C ALA A 40 0.40 12.03 -0.63
N VAL A 41 -0.21 10.83 -0.75
CA VAL A 41 -0.97 10.42 -1.94
C VAL A 41 -2.14 11.37 -2.18
N ARG A 42 -2.93 11.68 -1.15
CA ARG A 42 -4.11 12.55 -1.26
C ARG A 42 -3.73 13.99 -1.59
N ALA A 43 -2.70 14.50 -0.94
CA ALA A 43 -2.20 15.85 -1.17
C ALA A 43 -1.51 16.00 -2.53
N GLN A 44 -1.21 14.88 -3.20
CA GLN A 44 -0.39 14.81 -4.40
C GLN A 44 0.94 15.54 -4.17
N GLU A 45 1.58 15.26 -3.03
CA GLU A 45 2.83 15.89 -2.64
C GLU A 45 4.00 14.92 -2.80
N VAL A 46 5.11 15.44 -3.32
CA VAL A 46 6.33 14.65 -3.48
C VAL A 46 6.78 14.13 -2.11
N LEU A 47 6.90 12.82 -1.98
CA LEU A 47 7.29 12.16 -0.75
C LEU A 47 8.80 11.90 -0.74
N ARG A 48 9.44 12.29 0.36
CA ARG A 48 10.84 11.97 0.65
C ARG A 48 10.89 10.93 1.76
N PHE A 49 11.71 9.90 1.62
CA PHE A 49 11.84 8.88 2.65
C PHE A 49 13.19 8.16 2.59
N ASP A 50 13.59 7.60 3.73
CA ASP A 50 14.64 6.58 3.78
C ASP A 50 14.06 5.22 3.43
N TYR A 51 14.76 4.49 2.56
CA TYR A 51 14.33 3.16 2.13
C TYR A 51 15.41 2.11 2.39
N SER A 52 15.05 1.07 3.14
CA SER A 52 15.90 -0.09 3.35
C SER A 52 15.68 -1.11 2.21
N PRO A 53 16.68 -1.34 1.32
CA PRO A 53 16.51 -2.27 0.21
C PRO A 53 16.39 -3.73 0.68
N ALA A 54 15.74 -4.56 -0.14
CA ALA A 54 15.55 -6.00 0.13
C ALA A 54 16.85 -6.81 0.06
N TYR A 55 17.75 -6.33 -0.78
CA TYR A 55 18.98 -6.99 -1.18
C TYR A 55 20.01 -5.86 -1.27
N ALA A 56 20.70 -5.58 -0.16
CA ALA A 56 21.90 -4.78 -0.24
C ALA A 56 22.99 -5.71 -0.79
N PRO A 57 23.63 -5.44 -1.94
CA PRO A 57 24.90 -6.07 -2.23
C PRO A 57 25.84 -5.76 -1.05
N ALA A 58 26.61 -6.76 -0.63
CA ALA A 58 27.61 -6.64 0.45
C ALA A 58 28.76 -5.72 0.01
N THR A 59 28.45 -4.44 -0.07
CA THR A 59 29.39 -3.35 0.08
C THR A 59 28.95 -2.66 1.35
N ASP A 60 29.57 -3.07 2.46
CA ASP A 60 29.56 -2.32 3.72
C ASP A 60 29.78 -0.84 3.39
N ASP A 61 28.96 0.04 4.00
CA ASP A 61 28.92 1.51 3.84
C ASP A 61 27.96 2.14 2.80
N ALA A 62 26.91 1.46 2.35
CA ALA A 62 25.83 2.16 1.63
C ALA A 62 24.83 2.81 2.63
N PRO A 63 24.77 4.15 2.75
CA PRO A 63 23.76 4.80 3.59
C PRO A 63 22.34 4.48 3.10
N PRO A 64 21.32 4.52 3.99
CA PRO A 64 19.92 4.35 3.58
C PRO A 64 19.62 5.27 2.38
N LEU A 65 19.12 4.67 1.30
CA LEU A 65 18.99 5.39 0.04
C LEU A 65 17.75 6.28 0.13
N VAL A 66 17.98 7.57 0.36
CA VAL A 66 16.93 8.58 0.32
C VAL A 66 16.27 8.53 -1.06
N ARG A 67 14.95 8.44 -1.08
CA ARG A 67 14.13 8.45 -2.29
C ARG A 67 13.28 9.70 -2.33
N ARG A 68 13.08 10.24 -3.53
CA ARG A 68 12.07 11.25 -3.80
C ARG A 68 11.12 10.72 -4.85
N VAL A 69 9.86 10.59 -4.48
CA VAL A 69 8.86 9.96 -5.35
C VAL A 69 7.60 10.80 -5.42
N GLU A 70 6.87 10.64 -6.52
CA GLU A 70 5.49 11.11 -6.65
C GLU A 70 4.54 9.96 -6.25
N PRO A 71 4.00 9.95 -5.02
CA PRO A 71 3.18 8.85 -4.50
C PRO A 71 1.81 8.79 -5.18
N HIS A 72 1.47 7.65 -5.78
CA HIS A 72 0.24 7.50 -6.56
C HIS A 72 -0.88 6.78 -5.83
N ARG A 73 -0.56 5.63 -5.22
CA ARG A 73 -1.53 4.79 -4.52
C ARG A 73 -0.87 3.95 -3.44
N LEU A 74 -1.62 3.70 -2.37
CA LEU A 74 -1.33 2.65 -1.40
C LEU A 74 -2.13 1.41 -1.76
N VAL A 75 -1.46 0.26 -1.79
CA VAL A 75 -2.08 -1.04 -2.06
C VAL A 75 -1.61 -2.10 -1.07
N THR A 76 -2.41 -3.13 -0.87
CA THR A 76 -2.00 -4.34 -0.16
C THR A 76 -1.89 -5.53 -1.10
N TRP A 77 -0.80 -6.28 -1.01
CA TRP A 77 -0.57 -7.51 -1.75
C TRP A 77 0.05 -8.57 -0.84
N GLY A 78 -0.51 -9.79 -0.81
CA GLY A 78 -0.02 -10.88 0.05
C GLY A 78 0.03 -10.54 1.55
N GLY A 79 -0.85 -9.65 2.01
CA GLY A 79 -0.88 -9.15 3.39
C GLY A 79 0.22 -8.15 3.74
N ARG A 80 0.85 -7.50 2.75
CA ARG A 80 1.85 -6.44 2.94
C ARG A 80 1.44 -5.17 2.22
N TRP A 81 1.77 -4.03 2.81
CA TRP A 81 1.51 -2.71 2.26
C TRP A 81 2.61 -2.27 1.28
N TYR A 82 2.18 -1.72 0.15
CA TYR A 82 3.05 -1.19 -0.88
C TYR A 82 2.57 0.20 -1.32
N LEU A 83 3.52 1.10 -1.51
CA LEU A 83 3.35 2.37 -2.18
C LEU A 83 3.72 2.21 -3.66
N VAL A 84 2.78 2.49 -4.55
CA VAL A 84 3.04 2.67 -5.98
C VAL A 84 3.36 4.13 -6.21
N ALA A 85 4.53 4.41 -6.79
CA ALA A 85 5.00 5.77 -7.00
C ALA A 85 5.92 5.87 -8.22
N TRP A 86 6.00 7.07 -8.78
CA TRP A 86 7.02 7.41 -9.77
C TRP A 86 8.31 7.86 -9.06
N ASP A 87 9.41 7.15 -9.30
CA ASP A 87 10.72 7.46 -8.72
C ASP A 87 11.37 8.57 -9.56
N LEU A 88 11.58 9.75 -8.96
CA LEU A 88 12.09 10.92 -9.68
C LEU A 88 13.57 10.79 -10.04
N GLU A 89 14.34 10.01 -9.28
CA GLU A 89 15.75 9.79 -9.57
C GLU A 89 15.96 8.77 -10.68
N ARG A 90 15.02 7.83 -10.83
CA ARG A 90 15.11 6.76 -11.84
C ARG A 90 14.20 6.95 -13.05
N GLU A 91 13.31 7.94 -12.99
CA GLU A 91 12.33 8.23 -14.03
C GLU A 91 11.52 6.99 -14.42
N ASP A 92 11.06 6.24 -13.41
CA ASP A 92 10.39 4.95 -13.62
C ASP A 92 9.34 4.66 -12.52
N TRP A 93 8.35 3.84 -12.86
CA TRP A 93 7.32 3.38 -11.95
C TRP A 93 7.85 2.28 -11.02
N ARG A 94 7.72 2.51 -9.71
CA ARG A 94 8.23 1.59 -8.69
C ARG A 94 7.23 1.33 -7.58
N THR A 95 7.36 0.13 -7.01
CA THR A 95 6.62 -0.32 -5.83
C THR A 95 7.55 -0.36 -4.64
N PHE A 96 7.23 0.36 -3.58
CA PHE A 96 8.00 0.42 -2.34
C PHE A 96 7.22 -0.25 -1.22
N ARG A 97 7.87 -1.14 -0.47
CA ARG A 97 7.27 -1.80 0.68
C ARG A 97 7.13 -0.82 1.85
N ALA A 98 5.92 -0.61 2.35
CA ALA A 98 5.65 0.40 3.39
C ALA A 98 6.35 0.08 4.72
N ASP A 99 6.55 -1.20 5.05
CA ASP A 99 7.30 -1.63 6.24
C ASP A 99 8.81 -1.28 6.18
N ARG A 100 9.29 -0.75 5.04
CA ARG A 100 10.68 -0.36 4.80
C ARG A 100 10.85 1.13 4.50
N ILE A 101 9.77 1.90 4.65
CA ILE A 101 9.74 3.33 4.40
C ILE A 101 9.79 4.06 5.75
N ALA A 102 10.73 5.00 5.89
CA ALA A 102 10.69 6.01 6.94
C ALA A 102 10.44 7.39 6.30
N PRO A 103 9.20 7.92 6.35
CA PRO A 103 8.87 9.21 5.77
C PRO A 103 9.67 10.35 6.40
N ARG A 104 10.16 11.27 5.56
CA ARG A 104 10.78 12.52 5.98
C ARG A 104 9.80 13.67 5.81
N THR A 105 9.54 14.38 6.89
CA THR A 105 8.72 15.59 6.91
C THR A 105 9.60 16.84 6.95
N PRO A 106 9.20 17.96 6.31
CA PRO A 106 7.97 18.13 5.53
C PRO A 106 8.02 17.44 4.14
N THR A 107 6.85 17.18 3.57
CA THR A 107 6.67 16.73 2.19
C THR A 107 7.14 17.82 1.20
N GLY A 108 7.41 17.39 -0.03
CA GLY A 108 7.85 18.25 -1.12
C GLY A 108 6.70 18.98 -1.83
N PRO A 109 6.97 19.60 -2.99
CA PRO A 109 5.95 20.32 -3.75
C PRO A 109 4.84 19.38 -4.24
N ARG A 110 3.69 19.97 -4.58
CA ARG A 110 2.61 19.24 -5.25
C ARG A 110 2.99 18.89 -6.68
N PHE A 111 2.50 17.76 -7.16
CA PHE A 111 2.67 17.28 -8.53
C PHE A 111 1.32 16.99 -9.17
N THR A 112 1.29 16.91 -10.50
CA THR A 112 0.11 16.43 -11.23
C THR A 112 0.24 14.93 -11.40
N ALA A 113 -0.77 14.18 -10.94
CA ALA A 113 -0.77 12.72 -11.02
C ALA A 113 -0.55 12.24 -12.47
N ARG A 114 0.47 11.38 -12.65
CA ARG A 114 0.76 10.70 -13.91
C ARG A 114 -0.20 9.56 -14.16
N GLU A 115 -0.43 9.23 -15.43
CA GLU A 115 -1.19 8.03 -15.76
C GLU A 115 -0.33 6.79 -15.50
N VAL A 116 -0.87 5.85 -14.72
CA VAL A 116 -0.20 4.57 -14.42
C VAL A 116 -0.18 3.72 -15.70
N PRO A 117 0.90 2.99 -16.03
CA PRO A 117 0.96 2.17 -17.23
C PRO A 117 -0.20 1.16 -17.25
N GLY A 118 -0.98 1.17 -18.34
CA GLY A 118 -2.19 0.34 -18.47
C GLY A 118 -3.44 0.90 -17.78
N GLY A 119 -3.39 2.13 -17.23
CA GLY A 119 -4.53 2.86 -16.67
C GLY A 119 -5.03 2.36 -15.31
N ASP A 120 -4.46 1.28 -14.78
CA ASP A 120 -4.95 0.63 -13.57
C ASP A 120 -3.83 0.13 -12.65
N VAL A 121 -3.84 0.63 -11.42
CA VAL A 121 -2.81 0.38 -10.40
C VAL A 121 -2.80 -1.08 -9.98
N ALA A 122 -3.99 -1.71 -9.87
CA ALA A 122 -4.08 -3.11 -9.49
C ALA A 122 -3.48 -4.01 -10.58
N ALA A 123 -3.78 -3.77 -11.85
CA ALA A 123 -3.16 -4.49 -12.96
C ALA A 123 -1.64 -4.30 -13.00
N PHE A 124 -1.15 -3.07 -12.79
CA PHE A 124 0.30 -2.79 -12.73
C PHE A 124 1.01 -3.58 -11.61
N VAL A 125 0.42 -3.60 -10.42
CA VAL A 125 0.93 -4.32 -9.25
C VAL A 125 0.90 -5.83 -9.48
N ALA A 126 -0.21 -6.35 -10.01
CA ALA A 126 -0.36 -7.77 -10.32
C ALA A 126 0.70 -8.25 -11.33
N ALA A 127 0.90 -7.51 -12.43
CA ALA A 127 1.93 -7.82 -13.43
C ALA A 127 3.33 -7.92 -12.81
N ARG A 128 3.68 -6.95 -11.94
CA ARG A 128 5.00 -6.85 -11.31
C ARG A 128 5.29 -7.94 -10.28
N PHE A 129 4.29 -8.40 -9.51
CA PHE A 129 4.51 -9.39 -8.44
C PHE A 129 4.32 -10.85 -8.87
N GLN A 130 3.57 -11.09 -9.94
CA GLN A 130 3.28 -12.45 -10.42
C GLN A 130 4.15 -12.85 -11.62
N GLY A 131 5.04 -11.97 -12.10
CA GLY A 131 5.91 -12.25 -13.23
C GLY A 131 5.16 -12.32 -14.57
N PHE A 132 4.00 -11.66 -14.66
CA PHE A 132 3.27 -11.55 -15.91
C PHE A 132 3.77 -10.31 -16.67
N ASP A 133 4.40 -10.54 -17.82
CA ASP A 133 4.88 -9.47 -18.70
C ASP A 133 3.76 -8.70 -19.43
N ALA A 134 2.48 -8.96 -19.10
CA ALA A 134 1.34 -8.31 -19.71
C ALA A 134 0.30 -7.83 -18.67
N PRO A 135 -0.27 -6.61 -18.83
CA PRO A 135 -1.47 -6.22 -18.11
C PRO A 135 -2.66 -7.08 -18.56
N GLY A 136 -3.25 -7.86 -17.64
CA GLY A 136 -4.44 -8.69 -17.93
C GLY A 136 -4.33 -10.19 -17.65
N ALA A 137 -3.40 -10.64 -16.80
CA ALA A 137 -3.10 -12.05 -16.60
C ALA A 137 -4.17 -12.94 -15.94
N TRP A 138 -5.31 -12.39 -15.53
CA TRP A 138 -6.39 -13.17 -14.95
C TRP A 138 -7.53 -13.30 -15.97
N PRO A 139 -7.88 -14.53 -16.42
CA PRO A 139 -9.00 -14.74 -17.35
C PRO A 139 -10.32 -14.16 -16.85
N CYS A 140 -10.48 -14.08 -15.53
CA CYS A 140 -11.61 -13.45 -14.87
C CYS A 140 -11.09 -12.45 -13.84
N ARG A 141 -11.62 -11.24 -13.86
CA ARG A 141 -11.25 -10.16 -12.96
C ARG A 141 -12.49 -9.56 -12.33
N GLY A 142 -12.46 -9.42 -11.01
CA GLY A 142 -13.53 -8.84 -10.21
C GLY A 142 -13.05 -7.58 -9.50
N GLU A 143 -13.92 -6.59 -9.43
CA GLU A 143 -13.67 -5.37 -8.67
C GLU A 143 -14.87 -5.05 -7.79
N VAL A 144 -14.58 -4.74 -6.53
CA VAL A 144 -15.60 -4.35 -5.56
C VAL A 144 -15.13 -3.09 -4.84
N LEU A 145 -16.00 -2.09 -4.78
CA LEU A 145 -15.80 -0.91 -3.96
C LEU A 145 -16.52 -1.13 -2.63
N LEU A 146 -15.76 -1.09 -1.54
CA LEU A 146 -16.27 -1.28 -0.19
C LEU A 146 -16.26 0.05 0.55
N ASP A 147 -17.36 0.34 1.25
CA ASP A 147 -17.45 1.47 2.18
C ASP A 147 -16.83 1.09 3.55
N ALA A 148 -15.55 0.72 3.50
CA ALA A 148 -14.72 0.42 4.65
C ALA A 148 -13.27 0.89 4.38
N PRO A 149 -12.50 1.25 5.42
CA PRO A 149 -11.08 1.58 5.27
C PRO A 149 -10.29 0.35 4.80
N ALA A 150 -9.32 0.58 3.92
CA ALA A 150 -8.47 -0.49 3.38
C ALA A 150 -7.74 -1.29 4.47
N SER A 151 -7.38 -0.66 5.59
CA SER A 151 -6.76 -1.32 6.75
C SER A 151 -7.67 -2.36 7.42
N ALA A 152 -8.98 -2.17 7.42
CA ALA A 152 -9.93 -3.15 7.95
C ALA A 152 -10.10 -4.33 6.99
N VAL A 153 -10.07 -4.08 5.68
CA VAL A 153 -10.31 -5.10 4.65
C VAL A 153 -9.06 -5.93 4.34
N ALA A 154 -7.87 -5.33 4.37
CA ALA A 154 -6.62 -5.95 3.95
C ALA A 154 -6.26 -7.25 4.69
N GLY A 155 -6.72 -7.42 5.93
CA GLY A 155 -6.50 -8.65 6.71
C GLY A 155 -7.31 -9.86 6.22
N HIS A 156 -8.37 -9.62 5.45
CA HIS A 156 -9.32 -10.63 4.99
C HIS A 156 -9.05 -11.06 3.54
N ILE A 157 -8.45 -10.19 2.73
CA ILE A 157 -8.17 -10.48 1.32
C ILE A 157 -6.83 -11.21 1.19
N ARG A 158 -6.87 -12.47 0.75
CA ARG A 158 -5.67 -13.31 0.60
C ARG A 158 -5.07 -13.21 -0.80
N ASP A 159 -5.88 -13.44 -1.81
CA ASP A 159 -5.45 -13.62 -3.20
C ASP A 159 -5.90 -12.45 -4.09
N GLY A 160 -5.77 -11.24 -3.55
CA GLY A 160 -6.26 -10.00 -4.16
C GLY A 160 -5.47 -8.76 -3.78
N ILE A 161 -5.78 -7.66 -4.47
CA ILE A 161 -5.22 -6.33 -4.23
C ILE A 161 -6.28 -5.49 -3.54
N VAL A 162 -5.95 -4.88 -2.40
CA VAL A 162 -6.78 -3.83 -1.80
C VAL A 162 -6.12 -2.50 -2.08
N GLU A 163 -6.80 -1.63 -2.81
CA GLU A 163 -6.39 -0.27 -3.13
C GLU A 163 -7.13 0.71 -2.22
N GLU A 164 -6.40 1.60 -1.55
CA GLU A 164 -7.01 2.67 -0.76
C GLU A 164 -7.69 3.69 -1.68
N HIS A 165 -8.97 3.98 -1.43
CA HIS A 165 -9.79 4.90 -2.24
C HIS A 165 -10.44 5.99 -1.39
N GLY A 166 -9.68 6.53 -0.43
CA GLY A 166 -10.14 7.47 0.57
C GLY A 166 -10.04 6.90 2.00
N PRO A 167 -10.44 7.67 3.02
CA PRO A 167 -10.24 7.28 4.41
C PRO A 167 -11.17 6.13 4.82
N ASP A 168 -12.37 6.08 4.23
CA ASP A 168 -13.45 5.15 4.61
C ASP A 168 -13.88 4.26 3.44
N ARG A 169 -13.10 4.22 2.35
CA ARG A 169 -13.42 3.42 1.16
C ARG A 169 -12.19 2.75 0.59
N CYS A 170 -12.36 1.53 0.10
CA CYS A 170 -11.30 0.81 -0.60
C CYS A 170 -11.85 0.04 -1.80
N ARG A 171 -11.03 -0.11 -2.83
CA ARG A 171 -11.31 -0.95 -3.99
C ARG A 171 -10.56 -2.26 -3.82
N VAL A 172 -11.28 -3.37 -3.84
CA VAL A 172 -10.70 -4.71 -3.86
C VAL A 172 -10.70 -5.21 -5.29
N VAL A 173 -9.55 -5.64 -5.77
CA VAL A 173 -9.37 -6.27 -7.08
C VAL A 173 -8.96 -7.72 -6.86
N LEU A 174 -9.80 -8.63 -7.33
CA LEU A 174 -9.57 -10.06 -7.32
C LEU A 174 -9.37 -10.51 -8.76
N GLY A 175 -8.61 -11.58 -8.93
CA GLY A 175 -8.63 -12.31 -10.18
C GLY A 175 -8.87 -13.79 -9.91
N ALA A 176 -9.28 -14.51 -10.96
CA ALA A 176 -9.32 -15.95 -10.94
C ALA A 176 -9.13 -16.51 -12.35
N TRP A 177 -8.87 -17.82 -12.43
CA TRP A 177 -8.83 -18.59 -13.68
C TRP A 177 -10.23 -18.89 -14.25
N SER A 178 -11.29 -18.59 -13.49
CA SER A 178 -12.68 -18.77 -13.90
C SER A 178 -13.63 -17.89 -13.07
N TRP A 179 -14.80 -17.55 -13.61
CA TRP A 179 -15.83 -16.79 -12.89
C TRP A 179 -16.33 -17.49 -11.60
N PRO A 180 -16.53 -18.82 -11.56
CA PRO A 180 -16.87 -19.52 -10.31
C PRO A 180 -15.75 -19.45 -9.27
N GLY A 181 -14.48 -19.54 -9.69
CA GLY A 181 -13.34 -19.36 -8.79
C GLY A 181 -13.31 -17.95 -8.20
N LEU A 182 -13.65 -16.94 -9.00
CA LEU A 182 -13.73 -15.55 -8.55
C LEU A 182 -14.87 -15.30 -7.56
N ALA A 183 -16.01 -15.97 -7.74
CA ALA A 183 -17.19 -15.81 -6.89
C ALA A 183 -17.10 -16.56 -5.54
N ALA A 184 -16.12 -17.46 -5.40
CA ALA A 184 -15.91 -18.25 -4.18
C ALA A 184 -14.93 -17.60 -3.19
N GLU A 185 -14.25 -16.52 -3.60
CA GLU A 185 -13.35 -15.68 -2.79
C GLU A 185 -14.13 -14.57 -2.05
#